data_AF-A0A6M3LMK1-F1
#
_entry.id   AF-A0A6M3LMK1-F1
#
_cell.length_a   1.000
_cell.length_b   1.000
_cell.length_c   1.000
_cell.angle_alpha   90.00
_cell.angle_beta   90.00
_cell.angle_gamma   90.00
#
_symmetry.space_group_name_H-M   'P 1'
#
loop_
_entity.id
_entity.type
_entity.pdbx_description
1 polymer ?
#
loop_
_entity_poly.entity_id
_entity_poly.type
_entity_poly.pdbx_seq_one_letter_code
_entity_poly.pdbx_strand_id
1 'polypeptide(L)'
;MASTILGETHIGGKRVSWGTFDCSSTTDEITTGLSVINNISVIVYSATAVVADEPVIYETFPKASDGITVNATTTSTGYWMAFGY
;
A
#
# COMPACT_ATOMS: atom_id res chain seq x y z
N MET A 1 -0.38 13.25 -0.01
CA MET A 1 0.17 11.90 -0.17
C MET A 1 0.92 11.74 -1.47
N ALA A 2 2.04 11.02 -1.47
CA ALA A 2 2.65 10.49 -2.67
C ALA A 2 2.77 8.95 -2.56
N SER A 3 2.08 8.22 -3.43
CA SER A 3 2.38 6.82 -3.72
C SER A 3 3.18 6.76 -5.01
N THR A 4 4.24 5.96 -5.04
CA THR A 4 5.04 5.72 -6.25
C THR A 4 5.14 4.24 -6.51
N ILE A 5 4.66 3.80 -7.67
CA ILE A 5 4.87 2.43 -8.16
C ILE A 5 6.34 2.30 -8.56
N LEU A 6 7.06 1.39 -7.92
CA LEU A 6 8.48 1.11 -8.21
C LEU A 6 8.65 -0.04 -9.20
N GLY A 7 7.69 -0.95 -9.27
CA GLY A 7 7.73 -2.05 -10.21
C GLY A 7 6.47 -2.90 -10.19
N GLU A 8 6.36 -3.70 -11.24
CA GLU A 8 5.28 -4.65 -11.42
C GLU A 8 5.84 -5.98 -11.97
N THR A 9 5.20 -7.08 -11.63
CA THR A 9 5.47 -8.39 -12.21
C THR A 9 4.21 -9.24 -12.30
N HIS A 10 4.30 -10.34 -13.02
CA HIS A 10 3.24 -11.33 -13.11
C HIS A 10 3.65 -12.58 -12.32
N ILE A 11 2.79 -13.03 -11.41
CA ILE A 11 2.96 -14.29 -10.68
C ILE A 11 1.73 -15.16 -10.97
N GLY A 12 1.93 -16.21 -11.75
CA GLY A 12 0.84 -17.02 -12.27
C GLY A 12 -0.16 -16.18 -13.08
N GLY A 13 -1.44 -16.24 -12.73
CA GLY A 13 -2.51 -15.44 -13.35
C GLY A 13 -2.80 -14.10 -12.67
N LYS A 14 -1.91 -13.62 -11.81
CA LYS A 14 -2.09 -12.37 -11.05
C LYS A 14 -1.00 -11.36 -11.41
N ARG A 15 -1.32 -10.07 -11.25
CA ARG A 15 -0.34 -8.99 -11.24
C ARG A 15 0.05 -8.67 -9.81
N VAL A 16 1.33 -8.40 -9.62
CA VAL A 16 1.91 -7.93 -8.37
C VAL A 16 2.51 -6.58 -8.65
N SER A 17 2.07 -5.57 -7.90
CA SER A 17 2.56 -4.21 -7.98
C SER A 17 3.15 -3.84 -6.64
N TRP A 18 4.29 -3.15 -6.62
CA TRP A 18 4.90 -2.68 -5.39
C TRP A 18 5.47 -1.29 -5.55
N GLY A 19 5.61 -0.62 -4.41
CA GLY A 19 6.01 0.77 -4.42
C GLY A 19 6.34 1.30 -3.04
N THR A 20 6.47 2.62 -2.99
CA THR A 20 6.60 3.37 -1.75
C THR A 20 5.38 4.25 -1.52
N PHE A 21 5.13 4.57 -0.27
CA PHE A 21 4.15 5.57 0.12
C PHE A 21 4.78 6.57 1.10
N ASP A 22 4.28 7.79 1.05
CA ASP A 22 4.52 8.84 2.03
C ASP A 22 3.17 9.42 2.48
N CYS A 23 2.79 9.05 3.71
CA CYS A 23 1.61 9.55 4.39
C CYS A 23 1.99 10.83 5.15
N SER A 24 1.52 11.95 4.62
CA SER A 24 1.60 13.26 5.27
C SER A 24 0.48 13.45 6.31
N SER A 25 -0.46 12.52 6.39
CA SER A 25 -1.61 12.56 7.29
C SER A 25 -1.88 11.18 7.93
N THR A 26 -2.84 11.12 8.85
CA THR A 26 -3.25 9.88 9.51
C THR A 26 -4.07 8.96 8.61
N THR A 27 -4.59 9.46 7.47
CA THR A 27 -5.44 8.70 6.55
C THR A 27 -5.14 9.13 5.12
N ASP A 28 -4.64 8.22 4.31
CA ASP A 28 -4.12 8.52 2.98
C ASP A 28 -4.37 7.30 2.03
N GLU A 29 -4.41 7.50 0.71
CA GLU A 29 -4.75 6.46 -0.29
C GLU A 29 -3.60 5.99 -1.21
N ILE A 30 -3.21 4.72 -1.13
CA ILE A 30 -2.20 4.13 -2.03
C ILE A 30 -2.85 3.75 -3.36
N THR A 31 -2.39 4.36 -4.46
CA THR A 31 -2.70 3.89 -5.82
C THR A 31 -1.78 2.73 -6.20
N THR A 32 -2.37 1.57 -6.50
CA THR A 32 -1.64 0.31 -6.77
C THR A 32 -1.46 0.01 -8.27
N GLY A 33 -2.24 0.66 -9.15
CA GLY A 33 -2.26 0.34 -10.58
C GLY A 33 -2.98 -0.97 -10.95
N LEU A 34 -3.61 -1.63 -9.97
CA LEU A 34 -4.36 -2.87 -10.16
C LEU A 34 -5.85 -2.54 -10.28
N SER A 35 -6.50 -3.09 -11.30
CA SER A 35 -7.96 -2.98 -11.52
C SER A 35 -8.78 -3.70 -10.44
N VAL A 36 -8.23 -4.77 -9.86
CA VAL A 36 -8.81 -5.48 -8.71
C VAL A 36 -7.70 -5.85 -7.74
N ILE A 37 -7.85 -5.44 -6.48
CA ILE A 37 -6.91 -5.74 -5.41
C ILE A 37 -7.47 -6.91 -4.59
N ASN A 38 -6.74 -8.02 -4.57
CA ASN A 38 -7.12 -9.23 -3.80
C ASN A 38 -6.47 -9.26 -2.42
N ASN A 39 -5.29 -8.65 -2.28
CA ASN A 39 -4.56 -8.53 -1.03
C ASN A 39 -3.53 -7.40 -1.17
N ILE A 40 -3.20 -6.72 -0.09
CA ILE A 40 -2.08 -5.79 -0.01
C ILE A 40 -1.36 -5.96 1.32
N SER A 41 -0.03 -5.92 1.27
CA SER A 41 0.85 -5.84 2.43
C SER A 41 1.50 -4.46 2.44
N VAL A 42 1.40 -3.76 3.56
CA VAL A 42 2.03 -2.46 3.80
C VAL A 42 3.09 -2.65 4.87
N ILE A 43 4.30 -2.18 4.64
CA ILE A 43 5.45 -2.40 5.51
C ILE A 43 6.19 -1.07 5.75
N VAL A 44 6.27 -0.65 7.01
CA VAL A 44 6.87 0.64 7.39
C VAL A 44 8.33 0.46 7.81
N TYR A 45 9.22 0.26 6.82
CA TYR A 45 10.66 0.10 7.08
C TYR A 45 11.53 1.33 6.78
N SER A 46 10.98 2.43 6.27
CA SER A 46 11.81 3.57 5.82
C SER A 46 11.89 4.73 6.81
N ALA A 47 11.59 4.52 8.09
CA ALA A 47 11.78 5.53 9.14
C ALA A 47 13.10 5.35 9.89
N THR A 48 13.71 6.44 10.36
CA THR A 48 14.94 6.44 11.17
C THR A 48 14.74 5.94 12.61
N ALA A 49 13.52 5.58 12.98
CA ALA A 49 13.14 5.12 14.32
C ALA A 49 12.15 3.95 14.23
N VAL A 50 12.11 3.14 15.30
CA VAL A 50 11.14 2.06 15.44
C VAL A 50 9.72 2.64 15.40
N VAL A 51 8.88 2.08 14.54
CA VAL A 51 7.48 2.45 14.42
C VAL A 51 6.70 1.80 15.56
N ALA A 52 5.96 2.61 16.33
CA ALA A 52 5.21 2.13 17.49
C ALA A 52 3.94 1.35 17.09
N ASP A 53 3.28 1.75 15.99
CA ASP A 53 2.04 1.17 15.51
C ASP A 53 2.13 0.89 13.99
N GLU A 54 1.76 -0.31 13.58
CA GLU A 54 1.64 -0.62 12.15
C GLU A 54 0.41 0.07 11.53
N PRO A 55 0.50 0.55 10.29
CA PRO A 55 -0.62 1.16 9.60
C PRO A 55 -1.70 0.12 9.29
N VAL A 56 -2.95 0.53 9.45
CA VAL A 56 -4.11 -0.32 9.24
C VAL A 56 -4.68 -0.08 7.85
N ILE A 57 -4.97 -1.17 7.14
CA ILE A 57 -5.71 -1.14 5.88
C ILE A 57 -7.20 -1.30 6.22
N TYR A 58 -8.00 -0.26 5.97
CA TYR A 58 -9.44 -0.25 6.28
C TYR A 58 -10.27 -0.63 5.05
N GLU A 59 -10.01 -1.80 4.48
CA GLU A 59 -10.63 -2.25 3.22
C GLU A 59 -11.08 -3.71 3.33
N THR A 60 -12.13 -4.06 2.58
CA THR A 60 -12.52 -5.46 2.39
C THR A 60 -12.05 -5.92 1.02
N PHE A 61 -11.40 -7.09 0.98
CA PHE A 61 -10.92 -7.69 -0.27
C PHE A 61 -11.84 -8.81 -0.76
N PRO A 62 -11.99 -8.99 -2.09
CA PRO A 62 -11.37 -8.20 -3.15
C PRO A 62 -12.03 -6.82 -3.35
N LYS A 63 -11.22 -5.81 -3.67
CA LYS A 63 -11.66 -4.44 -3.96
C LYS A 63 -11.49 -4.15 -5.45
N ALA A 64 -12.57 -3.78 -6.13
CA ALA A 64 -12.57 -3.42 -7.55
C ALA A 64 -12.25 -1.92 -7.76
N SER A 65 -11.08 -1.51 -7.27
CA SER A 65 -10.51 -0.17 -7.38
C SER A 65 -9.01 -0.28 -7.15
N ASP A 66 -8.24 0.62 -7.73
CA ASP A 66 -6.79 0.70 -7.62
C ASP A 66 -6.32 1.42 -6.35
N GLY A 67 -7.22 2.08 -5.62
CA GLY A 67 -6.93 2.83 -4.40
C GLY A 67 -7.10 2.01 -3.12
N ILE A 68 -6.17 2.15 -2.17
CA ILE A 68 -6.23 1.54 -0.83
C ILE A 68 -6.09 2.60 0.24
N THR A 69 -7.10 2.71 1.11
CA THR A 69 -7.02 3.57 2.28
C THR A 69 -6.10 2.96 3.33
N VAL A 70 -5.06 3.71 3.70
CA VAL A 70 -4.11 3.38 4.76
C VAL A 70 -4.27 4.39 5.89
N ASN A 71 -4.51 3.87 7.09
CA ASN A 71 -4.58 4.66 8.31
C ASN A 71 -3.31 4.46 9.14
N ALA A 72 -2.64 5.55 9.48
CA ALA A 72 -1.45 5.58 10.33
C ALA A 72 -1.67 6.51 11.53
N THR A 73 -1.02 6.24 12.65
CA THR A 73 -1.12 7.08 13.86
C THR A 73 -0.31 8.38 13.74
N THR A 74 0.67 8.41 12.84
CA THR A 74 1.53 9.58 12.53
C THR A 74 1.92 9.56 11.06
N THR A 75 2.60 10.61 10.61
CA THR A 75 3.22 10.64 9.28
C THR A 75 4.15 9.45 9.12
N SER A 76 3.96 8.67 8.07
CA SER A 76 4.68 7.42 7.87
C SER A 76 5.07 7.24 6.42
N THR A 77 6.32 6.84 6.22
CA THR A 77 6.84 6.41 4.93
C THR A 77 7.13 4.93 4.96
N GLY A 78 6.85 4.24 3.87
CA GLY A 78 7.11 2.81 3.80
C GLY A 78 7.00 2.24 2.41
N TYR A 79 7.00 0.92 2.36
CA TYR A 79 6.82 0.12 1.16
C TYR A 79 5.45 -0.54 1.18
N TRP A 80 4.92 -0.81 0.00
CA TRP A 80 3.70 -1.58 -0.16
C TRP A 80 3.87 -2.59 -1.29
N MET A 81 3.12 -3.69 -1.21
CA MET A 81 3.04 -4.71 -2.25
C MET A 81 1.59 -5.21 -2.32
N ALA A 82 0.98 -5.11 -3.50
CA ALA A 82 -0.39 -5.51 -3.76
C ALA A 82 -0.45 -6.65 -4.79
N PHE A 83 -1.43 -7.54 -4.61
CA PHE A 83 -1.70 -8.67 -5.50
C PHE A 83 -3.09 -8.53 -6.10
N GLY A 84 -3.21 -8.68 -7.42
CA GLY A 84 -4.42 -8.29 -8.12
C GLY A 84 -4.46 -8.65 -9.60
N TYR A 85 -5.22 -7.85 -10.34
CA TYR A 85 -5.40 -7.91 -11.79
C TYR A 85 -5.27 -6.52 -12.39
#